data_AF-A0A382F9W4-F1
#
_entry.id   AF-A0A382F9W4-F1
#
_cell.length_a   1.000
_cell.length_b   1.000
_cell.length_c   1.000
_cell.angle_alpha   90.00
_cell.angle_beta   90.00
_cell.angle_gamma   90.00
#
_symmetry.space_group_name_H-M   'P 1'
#
loop_
_entity.id
_entity.type
_entity.pdbx_description
1 polymer ?
#
loop_
_entity_poly.entity_id
_entity_poly.type
_entity_poly.pdbx_seq_one_letter_code
_entity_poly.pdbx_strand_id
1 'polypeptide(L)' 'MVMRVTSQTQQRNALNNIFRITENMFNAQKEITSGKKIHKPSDDPSGMRDTLALRTN' A
#
# COMPACT_ATOMS: atom_id res chain seq x y z
N MET A 1 -10.99 27.56 18.25
CA MET A 1 -11.76 26.42 18.78
C MET A 1 -10.81 25.23 18.92
N VAL A 2 -10.57 24.70 20.12
CA VAL A 2 -9.70 23.51 20.33
C VAL A 2 -10.60 22.29 20.51
N MET A 3 -10.52 21.31 19.60
CA MET A 3 -11.25 20.05 19.76
C MET A 3 -10.64 19.23 20.90
N ARG A 4 -11.49 18.77 21.82
CA ARG A 4 -11.07 17.87 22.90
C ARG A 4 -10.77 16.50 22.31
N VAL A 5 -9.49 16.18 22.15
CA VAL A 5 -9.04 14.83 21.79
C VAL A 5 -9.25 13.93 23.01
N THR A 6 -10.18 12.99 22.92
CA THR A 6 -10.42 11.99 23.97
C THR A 6 -9.40 10.87 23.86
N SER A 7 -9.09 10.16 24.96
CA SER A 7 -8.18 9.00 24.90
C SER A 7 -8.66 7.96 23.88
N GLN A 8 -9.98 7.83 23.70
CA GLN A 8 -10.58 6.97 22.70
C GLN A 8 -10.27 7.39 21.26
N THR A 9 -10.22 8.69 20.96
CA THR A 9 -9.84 9.19 19.62
C THR A 9 -8.33 9.04 19.38
N GLN A 10 -7.49 9.20 20.40
CA GLN A 10 -6.05 8.88 20.29
C GLN A 10 -5.82 7.39 20.00
N GLN A 11 -6.50 6.48 20.71
CA GLN A 11 -6.37 5.05 20.46
C GLN A 11 -6.84 4.65 19.06
N ARG A 12 -7.97 5.20 18.58
CA ARG A 12 -8.43 4.95 17.20
C ARG A 12 -7.45 5.47 16.16
N ASN A 13 -6.88 6.66 16.37
CA ASN A 13 -5.87 7.21 15.46
C ASN A 13 -4.58 6.38 15.47
N ALA A 14 -4.14 5.90 16.64
CA ALA A 14 -2.99 5.01 16.74
C ALA A 14 -3.25 3.68 16.01
N LEU A 15 -4.41 3.06 16.22
CA LEU A 15 -4.79 1.82 15.54
C LEU A 15 -4.87 1.99 14.02
N ASN A 16 -5.51 3.06 13.53
CA ASN A 16 -5.57 3.36 12.10
C ASN A 16 -4.17 3.54 11.50
N ASN A 17 -3.27 4.19 12.23
CA ASN A 17 -1.87 4.32 11.79
C ASN A 17 -1.14 2.98 11.77
N ILE A 18 -1.33 2.13 12.78
CA ILE A 18 -0.75 0.78 12.82
C ILE A 18 -1.22 -0.04 11.62
N PHE A 19 -2.54 -0.09 11.37
CA PHE A 19 -3.09 -0.84 10.24
C PHE A 19 -2.52 -0.35 8.90
N ARG A 20 -2.45 0.98 8.71
CA ARG A 20 -1.84 1.56 7.50
C ARG A 20 -0.36 1.20 7.35
N ILE A 21 0.40 1.24 8.45
CA ILE A 21 1.83 0.86 8.43
C ILE A 21 1.97 -0.62 8.10
N THR A 22 1.14 -1.49 8.67
CA THR A 22 1.19 -2.93 8.39
C THR A 22 0.82 -3.25 6.94
N GLU A 23 -0.15 -2.57 6.33
CA GLU A 23 -0.47 -2.73 4.91
C GLU A 23 0.69 -2.29 4.02
N ASN A 24 1.28 -1.12 4.31
CA ASN A 24 2.42 -0.62 3.54
C ASN A 24 3.63 -1.56 3.67
N MET A 25 3.90 -2.09 4.86
CA MET A 25 4.97 -3.06 5.08
C MET A 25 4.70 -4.37 4.34
N PHE A 26 3.45 -4.85 4.33
CA PHE A 26 3.08 -6.05 3.59
C PHE A 26 3.27 -5.87 2.08
N ASN A 27 2.86 -4.72 1.53
CA ASN A 27 3.06 -4.39 0.12
C ASN A 27 4.55 -4.27 -0.22
N ALA A 28 5.35 -3.62 0.63
CA ALA A 28 6.79 -3.53 0.45
C ALA A 28 7.49 -4.90 0.52
N GLN A 29 7.09 -5.77 1.46
CA GLN A 29 7.61 -7.15 1.53
C GLN A 29 7.27 -7.93 0.27
N LYS A 30 6.08 -7.73 -0.28
CA LYS A 30 5.66 -8.34 -1.53
C LYS A 30 6.50 -7.86 -2.72
N GLU A 31 6.79 -6.56 -2.79
CA GLU A 31 7.72 -5.98 -3.77
C GLU A 31 9.13 -6.52 -3.66
N ILE A 32 9.66 -6.63 -2.44
CA ILE A 32 10.99 -7.20 -2.20
C ILE A 32 11.03 -8.68 -2.60
N THR A 33 10.01 -9.46 -2.24
CA THR A 33 9.98 -10.91 -2.47
C THR A 33 9.83 -11.28 -3.94
N SER A 34 8.96 -10.58 -4.68
CA SER A 34 8.75 -10.89 -6.09
C SER A 34 9.70 -10.13 -7.01
N GLY A 35 10.47 -9.15 -6.51
CA GLY A 35 11.48 -8.41 -7.27
C GLY A 35 10.92 -7.60 -8.44
N LYS A 36 9.59 -7.42 -8.50
CA LYS A 36 8.88 -6.68 -9.55
C LYS A 36 8.13 -5.54 -8.88
N LYS A 37 8.02 -4.40 -9.57
CA LYS A 37 7.27 -3.25 -9.04
C LYS A 37 5.75 -3.44 -9.17
N ILE A 38 5.30 -4.21 -10.15
CA ILE A 38 3.88 -4.47 -10.44
C ILE A 38 3.63 -5.97 -10.24
N HIS A 39 2.75 -6.33 -9.29
CA HIS A 39 2.43 -7.73 -8.99
C HIS A 39 1.05 -8.15 -9.49
N LYS A 40 0.09 -7.25 -9.41
CA LYS A 40 -1.28 -7.49 -9.85
C LYS A 40 -1.60 -6.50 -10.97
N PRO A 41 -2.45 -6.89 -11.95
CA PRO A 41 -2.94 -5.95 -12.96
C PRO A 41 -3.70 -4.77 -12.33
N SER A 42 -4.24 -4.97 -11.12
CA SER A 42 -4.92 -3.93 -10.35
C SER A 42 -3.99 -2.86 -9.77
N ASP A 43 -2.71 -3.19 -9.54
CA ASP A 43 -1.76 -2.27 -8.90
C ASP A 43 -1.35 -1.15 -9.88
N ASP A 44 -1.24 -1.48 -11.17
CA ASP A 44 -1.12 -0.51 -12.26
C ASP A 44 -1.54 -1.16 -13.60
N PRO A 45 -2.80 -0.99 -14.04
CA PRO A 45 -3.27 -1.59 -15.29
C PRO A 45 -2.60 -0.98 -16.53
N SER A 46 -2.04 0.23 -16.43
CA SER A 46 -1.33 0.88 -17.55
C SER A 46 0.12 0.37 -17.66
N GLY A 47 0.89 0.41 -16.58
CA GLY A 47 2.25 -0.12 -16.53
C GLY A 47 2.31 -1.64 -16.76
N MET A 48 1.26 -2.39 -16.39
CA MET A 48 1.17 -3.81 -16.71
C MET A 48 0.98 -4.05 -18.21
N ARG A 49 0.18 -3.23 -18.91
CA ARG A 49 0.01 -3.35 -20.37
C ARG A 49 1.30 -3.04 -21.10
N ASP A 50 2.02 -1.99 -20.69
CA ASP A 50 3.29 -1.61 -21.31
C ASP A 50 4.37 -2.68 -21.04
N THR A 51 4.46 -3.21 -19.82
CA THR A 51 5.42 -4.30 -19.52
C THR A 51 5.07 -5.61 -20.23
N LEU A 52 3.78 -5.95 -20.42
CA LEU A 52 3.39 -7.09 -21.24
C LEU A 52 3.70 -6.85 -22.72
N ALA A 53 3.45 -5.66 -23.25
CA ALA A 53 3.74 -5.31 -24.64
C ALA A 53 5.26 -5.35 -24.94
N LEU A 54 6.08 -4.86 -24.02
CA LEU A 54 7.54 -4.94 -24.10
C LEU A 54 8.09 -6.36 -23.96
N ARG A 55 7.37 -7.27 -23.27
CA ARG A 55 7.79 -8.68 -23.10
C ARG A 55 7.37 -9.59 -24.27
N THR A 56 6.34 -9.20 -25.02
CA THR A 56 5.80 -10.00 -26.14
C THR A 56 6.51 -9.75 -27.47
N ASN A 57 7.26 -8.65 -27.61
CA ASN A 57 8.18 -8.42 -28.75
C ASN A 57 9.52 -9.11 -28.51
#